data_AF-A0A3C1VCL0-F1
#
_entry.id   AF-A0A3C1VCL0-F1
#
_cell.length_a   1.000
_cell.length_b   1.000
_cell.length_c   1.000
_cell.angle_alpha   90.00
_cell.angle_beta   90.00
_cell.angle_gamma   90.00
#
_symmetry.space_group_name_H-M   'P 1'
#
loop_
_entity.id
_entity.type
_entity.pdbx_description
1 polymer ?
#
loop_
_entity_poly.entity_id
_entity_poly.type
_entity_poly.pdbx_seq_one_letter_code
_entity_poly.pdbx_strand_id
1 'polypeptide(L)'
;MKIIFLSLASLLLISSTGAAQPEWSQVPKILKRIVAPKFPKRDFVITNFGAVADGKTDCTAAIAKAIDACVKKGGGRVVVPSGEFLTGAIHLKSEVNLHLETNAVLKFSTDPKAYLPVVFTRFEGTELYNFSPLIYALGQKNV
;
A
#
# COMPACT_ATOMS: atom_id res chain seq x y z
N MET A 1 -36.31 21.44 66.61
CA MET A 1 -35.16 20.50 66.54
C MET A 1 -35.71 19.13 66.16
N LYS A 2 -35.14 18.50 65.13
CA LYS A 2 -35.60 17.31 64.36
C LYS A 2 -36.66 17.58 63.28
N ILE A 3 -36.65 17.00 62.07
CA ILE A 3 -35.63 16.48 61.12
C ILE A 3 -36.48 15.85 59.99
N ILE A 4 -36.15 16.14 58.71
CA ILE A 4 -36.34 15.26 57.53
C ILE A 4 -37.79 15.12 56.95
N PHE A 5 -38.13 14.97 55.65
CA PHE A 5 -37.55 14.70 54.31
C PHE A 5 -38.55 15.37 53.31
N LEU A 6 -38.27 15.80 52.08
CA LEU A 6 -38.12 14.99 50.84
C LEU A 6 -38.35 15.99 49.68
N SER A 7 -37.46 16.13 48.69
CA SER A 7 -37.85 16.53 47.34
C SER A 7 -36.72 16.29 46.35
N LEU A 8 -36.78 15.10 45.74
CA LEU A 8 -36.47 14.81 44.35
C LEU A 8 -35.30 15.59 43.71
N ALA A 9 -34.10 15.04 43.84
CA ALA A 9 -33.07 15.26 42.83
C ALA A 9 -33.46 14.43 41.60
N SER A 10 -34.13 15.06 40.63
CA SER A 10 -34.38 14.44 39.31
C SER A 10 -33.04 14.21 38.63
N LEU A 11 -32.58 12.95 38.66
CA LEU A 11 -31.44 12.50 37.89
C LEU A 11 -31.87 12.51 36.41
N LEU A 12 -31.52 13.58 35.67
CA LEU A 12 -31.64 13.58 34.22
C LEU A 12 -30.68 12.53 33.66
N LEU A 13 -31.21 11.34 33.38
CA LEU A 13 -30.59 10.37 32.49
C LEU A 13 -30.56 11.01 31.10
N ILE A 14 -29.47 11.70 30.79
CA ILE A 14 -29.13 12.06 29.41
C ILE A 14 -28.85 10.74 28.69
N SER A 15 -29.91 10.16 28.14
CA SER A 15 -29.76 9.10 27.15
C SER A 15 -29.18 9.77 25.92
N SER A 16 -27.87 9.67 25.73
CA SER A 16 -27.26 9.97 24.44
C SER A 16 -27.78 8.92 23.46
N THR A 17 -28.95 9.17 22.89
CA THR A 17 -29.39 8.48 21.69
C THR A 17 -28.33 8.78 20.64
N GLY A 18 -27.39 7.86 20.46
CA GLY A 18 -26.41 7.86 19.38
C GLY A 18 -27.14 7.67 18.06
N ALA A 19 -27.94 8.66 17.66
CA ALA A 19 -28.47 8.73 16.31
C ALA A 19 -27.25 8.90 15.40
N ALA A 20 -27.06 7.95 14.49
CA ALA A 20 -26.00 8.02 13.49
C ALA A 20 -26.15 9.36 12.73
N GLN A 21 -25.16 10.23 12.87
CA GLN A 21 -25.16 11.53 12.24
C GLN A 21 -25.33 11.36 10.71
N PRO A 22 -26.15 12.18 10.02
CA PRO A 22 -26.46 12.02 8.60
C PRO A 22 -25.23 11.86 7.70
N GLU A 23 -24.14 12.53 8.07
CA GLU A 23 -22.82 12.50 7.43
C GLU A 23 -22.27 11.07 7.24
N TRP A 24 -22.52 10.18 8.20
CA TRP A 24 -21.97 8.81 8.24
C TRP A 24 -22.91 7.77 7.61
N SER A 25 -24.05 8.19 7.08
CA SER A 25 -25.04 7.29 6.45
C SER A 25 -24.48 6.51 5.24
N GLN A 26 -23.41 7.00 4.62
CA GLN A 26 -22.77 6.34 3.48
C GLN A 26 -21.76 5.26 3.86
N VAL A 27 -21.31 5.21 5.12
CA VAL A 27 -20.25 4.30 5.57
C VAL A 27 -20.55 2.85 5.24
N PRO A 28 -21.76 2.30 5.50
CA PRO A 28 -22.04 0.91 5.16
C PRO A 28 -21.94 0.62 3.66
N LYS A 29 -22.26 1.61 2.80
CA LYS A 29 -22.13 1.48 1.34
C LYS A 29 -20.67 1.52 0.88
N ILE A 30 -19.86 2.37 1.51
CA ILE A 30 -18.42 2.45 1.24
C ILE A 30 -17.75 1.13 1.64
N LEU A 31 -18.02 0.64 2.85
CA LEU A 31 -17.46 -0.63 3.36
C LEU A 31 -17.80 -1.82 2.45
N LYS A 32 -19.03 -1.88 1.90
CA LYS A 32 -19.42 -2.93 0.94
C LYS A 32 -18.63 -2.91 -0.38
N ARG A 33 -18.02 -1.78 -0.74
CA ARG A 33 -17.25 -1.60 -1.99
C ARG A 33 -15.75 -1.83 -1.82
N ILE A 34 -15.25 -1.82 -0.59
CA ILE A 34 -13.83 -2.08 -0.29
C ILE A 34 -13.61 -3.58 -0.33
N VAL A 35 -12.92 -4.05 -1.37
CA VAL A 35 -12.59 -5.46 -1.56
C VAL A 35 -11.08 -5.59 -1.71
N ALA A 36 -10.47 -6.45 -0.91
CA ALA A 36 -9.04 -6.72 -1.02
C ALA A 36 -8.73 -7.44 -2.35
N PRO A 37 -7.63 -7.10 -3.02
CA PRO A 37 -7.19 -7.85 -4.19
C PRO A 37 -6.88 -9.30 -3.83
N LYS A 38 -7.16 -10.21 -4.76
CA LYS A 38 -6.89 -11.64 -4.60
C LYS A 38 -5.80 -12.04 -5.57
N PHE A 39 -4.79 -12.75 -5.07
CA PHE A 39 -3.65 -13.18 -5.86
C PHE A 39 -3.57 -14.71 -5.93
N PRO A 40 -3.18 -15.26 -7.09
CA PRO A 40 -2.81 -16.67 -7.19
C PRO A 40 -1.66 -17.01 -6.22
N LYS A 41 -1.68 -18.23 -5.66
CA LYS A 41 -0.62 -18.73 -4.76
C LYS A 41 0.62 -19.15 -5.57
N ARG A 42 1.34 -18.17 -6.11
CA ARG A 42 2.57 -18.35 -6.89
C ARG A 42 3.56 -17.28 -6.50
N ASP A 43 4.80 -17.69 -6.27
CA ASP A 43 5.86 -16.80 -5.81
C ASP A 43 6.96 -16.65 -6.86
N PHE A 44 7.42 -15.42 -7.01
CA PHE A 44 8.49 -14.99 -7.90
C PHE A 44 9.54 -14.28 -7.04
N VAL A 45 10.44 -15.06 -6.43
CA VAL A 45 11.47 -14.54 -5.53
C VAL A 45 12.54 -13.79 -6.35
N ILE A 46 12.81 -12.53 -6.01
CA ILE A 46 13.66 -11.65 -6.83
C ILE A 46 15.11 -12.15 -6.99
N THR A 47 15.62 -12.94 -6.04
CA THR A 47 16.96 -13.55 -6.10
C THR A 47 17.08 -14.59 -7.21
N ASN A 48 15.98 -15.27 -7.57
CA ASN A 48 15.94 -16.17 -8.74
C ASN A 48 16.03 -15.41 -10.07
N PHE A 49 15.92 -14.08 -10.04
CA PHE A 49 16.04 -13.19 -11.20
C PHE A 49 17.34 -12.36 -11.19
N GLY A 50 18.24 -12.66 -10.24
CA GLY A 50 19.56 -12.04 -10.15
C GLY A 50 19.66 -10.87 -9.16
N ALA A 51 18.68 -10.66 -8.28
CA ALA A 51 18.81 -9.69 -7.20
C ALA A 51 19.83 -10.19 -6.15
N VAL A 52 20.66 -9.29 -5.62
CA VAL A 52 21.70 -9.61 -4.63
C VAL A 52 21.47 -8.76 -3.38
N ALA A 53 21.48 -9.41 -2.21
CA ALA A 53 21.13 -8.82 -0.93
C ALA A 53 22.33 -8.14 -0.22
N ASP A 54 23.10 -7.32 -0.93
CA ASP A 54 24.33 -6.67 -0.42
C ASP A 54 24.17 -5.16 -0.18
N GLY A 55 22.98 -4.60 -0.45
CA GLY A 55 22.68 -3.17 -0.34
C GLY A 55 23.45 -2.27 -1.31
N LYS A 56 24.11 -2.86 -2.33
CA LYS A 56 25.04 -2.19 -3.26
C LYS A 56 24.80 -2.54 -4.73
N THR A 57 24.48 -3.78 -5.02
CA THR A 57 24.17 -4.26 -6.37
C THR A 57 22.82 -3.73 -6.80
N ASP A 58 22.75 -3.10 -7.97
CA ASP A 58 21.50 -2.61 -8.53
C ASP A 58 20.57 -3.78 -8.93
N CYS A 59 19.50 -3.94 -8.15
CA CYS A 59 18.50 -4.99 -8.30
C CYS A 59 17.31 -4.57 -9.18
N THR A 60 17.28 -3.35 -9.74
CA THR A 60 16.13 -2.81 -10.49
C THR A 60 15.69 -3.76 -11.61
N ALA A 61 16.65 -4.21 -12.42
CA ALA A 61 16.36 -5.11 -13.54
C ALA A 61 15.89 -6.50 -13.07
N ALA A 62 16.40 -6.99 -11.94
CA ALA A 62 15.99 -8.28 -11.39
C ALA A 62 14.55 -8.22 -10.86
N ILE A 63 14.18 -7.14 -10.17
CA ILE A 63 12.82 -6.90 -9.67
C ILE A 63 11.85 -6.77 -10.86
N ALA A 64 12.21 -6.01 -11.90
CA ALA A 64 11.40 -5.88 -13.10
C ALA A 64 11.17 -7.23 -13.81
N LYS A 65 12.21 -8.08 -13.92
CA LYS A 65 12.09 -9.43 -14.47
C LYS A 65 11.17 -10.32 -13.64
N ALA A 66 11.23 -10.22 -12.31
CA ALA A 66 10.34 -10.97 -11.42
C ALA A 66 8.87 -10.55 -11.61
N ILE A 67 8.61 -9.24 -11.71
CA ILE A 67 7.29 -8.68 -12.03
C ILE A 67 6.79 -9.19 -13.39
N ASP A 68 7.63 -9.15 -14.42
CA ASP A 68 7.27 -9.62 -15.76
C ASP A 68 6.95 -11.12 -15.78
N ALA A 69 7.75 -11.93 -15.08
CA ALA A 69 7.49 -13.36 -14.94
C ALA A 69 6.18 -13.63 -14.20
N CYS A 70 5.90 -12.85 -13.15
CA CYS A 70 4.66 -12.92 -12.38
C CYS A 70 3.44 -12.66 -13.27
N VAL A 71 3.45 -11.56 -14.02
CA VAL A 71 2.37 -11.20 -14.94
C VAL A 71 2.19 -12.25 -16.03
N LYS A 72 3.28 -12.74 -16.64
CA LYS A 72 3.24 -13.77 -17.69
C LYS A 72 2.59 -15.08 -17.22
N LYS A 73 2.59 -15.36 -15.92
CA LYS A 73 1.92 -16.52 -15.33
C LYS A 73 0.51 -16.22 -14.81
N GLY A 74 -0.01 -15.03 -15.09
CA GLY A 74 -1.35 -14.60 -14.67
C GLY A 74 -1.40 -14.09 -13.23
N GLY A 75 -0.31 -13.51 -12.73
CA GLY A 75 -0.23 -12.88 -11.42
C GLY A 75 0.20 -13.81 -10.28
N GLY A 76 0.42 -13.19 -9.11
CA GLY A 76 0.99 -13.83 -7.93
C GLY A 76 1.80 -12.83 -7.07
N ARG A 77 2.72 -13.36 -6.26
CA ARG A 77 3.58 -12.57 -5.38
C ARG A 77 4.99 -12.43 -5.97
N VAL A 78 5.48 -11.21 -6.06
CA VAL A 78 6.91 -10.93 -6.26
C VAL A 78 7.52 -10.79 -4.88
N VAL A 79 8.38 -11.73 -4.50
CA VAL A 79 8.87 -11.85 -3.12
C VAL A 79 10.26 -11.22 -3.00
N VAL A 80 10.37 -10.25 -2.10
CA VAL A 80 11.64 -9.66 -1.63
C VAL A 80 12.01 -10.39 -0.33
N PRO A 81 12.99 -11.30 -0.34
CA PRO A 81 13.36 -12.03 0.86
C PRO A 81 14.12 -11.14 1.86
N SER A 82 14.43 -11.66 3.04
CA SER A 82 15.30 -10.97 4.01
C SER A 82 16.61 -10.49 3.37
N GLY A 83 17.03 -9.26 3.69
CA GLY A 83 18.24 -8.64 3.16
C GLY A 83 18.01 -7.23 2.59
N GLU A 84 19.09 -6.57 2.19
CA GLU A 84 19.05 -5.20 1.65
C GLU A 84 19.30 -5.20 0.14
N PHE A 85 18.37 -4.62 -0.63
CA PHE A 85 18.40 -4.62 -2.09
C PHE A 85 18.40 -3.18 -2.60
N LEU A 86 19.50 -2.74 -3.22
CA LEU A 86 19.56 -1.44 -3.88
C LEU A 86 18.70 -1.46 -5.15
N THR A 87 17.86 -0.46 -5.37
CA THR A 87 16.98 -0.39 -6.55
C THR A 87 16.69 1.06 -6.94
N GLY A 88 16.42 1.31 -8.21
CA GLY A 88 15.71 2.49 -8.70
C GLY A 88 14.20 2.31 -8.57
N ALA A 89 13.45 2.99 -9.44
CA ALA A 89 11.99 2.91 -9.44
C ALA A 89 11.45 1.49 -9.72
N ILE A 90 10.44 1.07 -8.96
CA ILE A 90 9.72 -0.19 -9.17
C ILE A 90 8.37 0.13 -9.81
N HIS A 91 8.13 -0.38 -11.03
CA HIS A 91 6.86 -0.20 -11.74
C HIS A 91 6.03 -1.48 -11.61
N LEU A 92 4.99 -1.42 -10.79
CA LEU A 92 4.07 -2.53 -10.59
C LEU A 92 3.13 -2.67 -11.79
N LYS A 93 2.71 -3.90 -12.02
CA LYS A 93 1.77 -4.29 -13.07
C LYS A 93 0.55 -4.96 -12.44
N SER A 94 -0.52 -5.07 -13.21
CA SER A 94 -1.75 -5.70 -12.73
C SER A 94 -1.51 -7.14 -12.25
N GLU A 95 -2.25 -7.55 -11.22
CA GLU A 95 -2.18 -8.88 -10.60
C GLU A 95 -0.86 -9.22 -9.89
N VAL A 96 -0.06 -8.19 -9.54
CA VAL A 96 1.22 -8.35 -8.84
C VAL A 96 1.08 -7.90 -7.39
N ASN A 97 1.41 -8.80 -6.47
CA ASN A 97 1.61 -8.49 -5.05
C ASN A 97 3.10 -8.37 -4.76
N LEU A 98 3.60 -7.16 -4.53
CA LEU A 98 4.99 -6.96 -4.06
C LEU A 98 5.06 -7.29 -2.56
N HIS A 99 5.66 -8.43 -2.23
CA HIS A 99 5.68 -8.99 -0.89
C HIS A 99 7.06 -8.90 -0.27
N LEU A 100 7.21 -8.05 0.75
CA LEU A 100 8.43 -7.94 1.54
C LEU A 100 8.35 -8.93 2.71
N GLU A 101 9.29 -9.86 2.77
CA GLU A 101 9.44 -10.75 3.93
C GLU A 101 10.00 -9.99 5.14
N THR A 102 9.92 -10.61 6.31
CA THR A 102 10.55 -10.08 7.52
C THR A 102 12.03 -9.79 7.25
N ASN A 103 12.49 -8.60 7.66
CA ASN A 103 13.86 -8.10 7.46
C ASN A 103 14.26 -7.81 6.00
N ALA A 104 13.31 -7.78 5.07
CA ALA A 104 13.55 -7.28 3.71
C ALA A 104 13.62 -5.74 3.71
N VAL A 105 14.62 -5.19 3.02
CA VAL A 105 14.80 -3.74 2.83
C VAL A 105 14.97 -3.45 1.35
N LEU A 106 14.05 -2.68 0.78
CA LEU A 106 14.23 -2.02 -0.51
C LEU A 106 14.91 -0.68 -0.28
N LYS A 107 16.18 -0.59 -0.69
CA LYS A 107 16.98 0.63 -0.59
C LYS A 107 16.92 1.37 -1.91
N PHE A 108 16.13 2.43 -1.96
CA PHE A 108 15.99 3.23 -3.17
C PHE A 108 17.23 4.10 -3.41
N SER A 109 17.71 4.12 -4.66
CA SER A 109 18.85 4.93 -5.09
C SER A 109 18.60 6.42 -4.85
N THR A 110 19.62 7.17 -4.47
CA THR A 110 19.55 8.64 -4.37
C THR A 110 19.93 9.35 -5.67
N ASP A 111 20.30 8.60 -6.73
CA ASP A 111 20.56 9.17 -8.06
C ASP A 111 19.23 9.49 -8.77
N PRO A 112 18.94 10.77 -9.08
CA PRO A 112 17.72 11.15 -9.82
C PRO A 112 17.57 10.45 -11.18
N LYS A 113 18.68 10.03 -11.81
CA LYS A 113 18.64 9.33 -13.11
C LYS A 113 17.98 7.95 -13.00
N ALA A 114 17.96 7.33 -11.82
CA ALA A 114 17.27 6.06 -11.57
C ALA A 114 15.73 6.17 -11.63
N TYR A 115 15.21 7.40 -11.75
CA TYR A 115 13.78 7.73 -11.82
C TYR A 115 13.37 8.32 -13.17
N LEU A 116 14.24 8.21 -14.18
CA LEU A 116 13.95 8.55 -15.57
C LEU A 116 13.66 7.28 -16.39
N PRO A 117 12.88 7.37 -17.50
CA PRO A 117 12.24 8.58 -18.03
C PRO A 117 11.11 9.10 -17.14
N VAL A 118 10.71 10.35 -17.35
CA VAL A 118 9.60 10.96 -16.61
C VAL A 118 8.28 10.21 -16.87
N VAL A 119 7.43 10.15 -15.85
CA VAL A 119 6.11 9.51 -15.89
C VAL A 119 5.02 10.50 -15.51
N PHE A 120 3.78 10.20 -15.92
CA PHE A 120 2.62 10.97 -15.49
C PHE A 120 2.43 10.83 -13.97
N THR A 121 2.47 11.97 -13.28
CA THR A 121 2.35 12.03 -11.82
C THR A 121 1.75 13.37 -11.40
N ARG A 122 1.72 13.65 -10.10
CA ARG A 122 1.27 14.91 -9.53
C ARG A 122 2.32 15.52 -8.62
N PHE A 123 2.45 16.84 -8.67
CA PHE A 123 3.24 17.62 -7.73
C PHE A 123 2.36 18.74 -7.18
N GLU A 124 2.17 18.76 -5.86
CA GLU A 124 1.36 19.78 -5.15
C GLU A 124 -0.03 20.01 -5.79
N GLY A 125 -0.70 18.92 -6.20
CA GLY A 125 -2.04 18.96 -6.81
C GLY A 125 -2.06 19.23 -8.31
N THR A 126 -0.92 19.55 -8.94
CA THR A 126 -0.81 19.78 -10.38
C THR A 126 -0.40 18.51 -11.11
N GLU A 127 -1.06 18.17 -12.21
CA GLU A 127 -0.70 17.05 -13.09
C GLU A 127 0.44 17.43 -14.03
N LEU A 128 1.47 16.58 -14.12
CA LEU A 128 2.66 16.82 -14.92
C LEU A 128 3.39 15.50 -15.23
N TYR A 129 4.40 15.58 -16.10
CA TYR A 129 5.41 14.53 -16.24
C TYR A 129 6.62 14.89 -15.40
N ASN A 130 6.98 14.04 -14.45
CA ASN A 130 8.12 14.23 -13.57
C ASN A 130 8.82 12.89 -13.30
N PHE A 131 9.88 12.88 -12.50
CA PHE A 131 10.55 11.66 -12.04
C PHE A 131 9.55 10.61 -11.54
N SER A 132 9.83 9.35 -11.85
CA SER A 132 9.05 8.22 -11.35
C SER A 132 8.99 8.23 -9.81
N PRO A 133 7.81 8.01 -9.21
CA PRO A 133 7.74 7.61 -7.80
C PRO A 133 8.57 6.34 -7.54
N LEU A 134 8.99 6.14 -6.28
CA LEU A 134 9.79 4.99 -5.86
C LEU A 134 9.10 3.66 -6.20
N ILE A 135 7.80 3.58 -5.91
CA ILE A 135 6.92 2.50 -6.32
C ILE A 135 5.76 3.12 -7.08
N TYR A 136 5.55 2.69 -8.32
CA TYR A 136 4.61 3.32 -9.24
C TYR A 136 3.69 2.28 -9.91
N ALA A 137 2.42 2.63 -10.03
CA ALA A 137 1.42 1.86 -10.77
C ALA A 137 0.42 2.83 -11.40
N LEU A 138 0.35 2.88 -12.73
CA LEU A 138 -0.64 3.67 -13.47
C LEU A 138 -1.52 2.75 -14.30
N GLY A 139 -2.84 2.90 -14.17
CA GLY A 139 -3.83 2.11 -14.93
C GLY A 139 -3.80 0.61 -14.62
N GLN A 140 -3.24 0.22 -13.48
CA GLN A 140 -3.17 -1.19 -13.06
C GLN A 140 -4.33 -1.55 -12.14
N LYS A 141 -4.66 -2.84 -12.09
CA LYS A 141 -5.68 -3.41 -11.19
C LYS A 141 -5.06 -4.52 -10.34
N ASN A 142 -5.61 -4.74 -9.16
CA ASN A 142 -5.17 -5.79 -8.23
C ASN A 142 -3.66 -5.70 -7.96
N VAL A 143 -3.24 -4.63 -7.29
CA VAL A 143 -1.85 -4.33 -6.92
C VAL A 143 -1.80 -4.00 -5.43
#